data_AF-K0SQ83-F1
#
_entry.id   AF-K0SQ83-F1
#
_cell.length_a   1.000
_cell.length_b   1.000
_cell.length_c   1.000
_cell.angle_alpha   90.00
_cell.angle_beta   90.00
_cell.angle_gamma   90.00
#
_symmetry.space_group_name_H-M   'P 1'
#
loop_
_entity.id
_entity.type
_entity.pdbx_description
1 polymer ?
#
loop_
_entity_poly.entity_id
_entity_poly.type
_entity_poly.pdbx_seq_one_letter_code
_entity_poly.pdbx_strand_id
1 'polypeptide(L)'
;MDDQAVSSGAGDDSREPRRRTAEHEADDVGRADEANAGGADGDEICGICLDVYDNPVQLPCGHSFCSACLDGWHEKSRYDVNQPRNCPMCRHRAKPSREIISKLIALNDIVSAFQGKGQDERLEAAKMEQQDLMRALWKMGYEAKEIADMVNEYRNSNIGLPVAIWKATKSNDAQTVLDWLGSPVDGVKIASSLMGMTLLLTTALHGHKELASLLLQYGAAVDVYNSHGLPPVVLALKESCGLVDETVALLYEWGASLEHHVPGEDGAKWDINLQSLSMFHNEFIKRRCEIVNLNQRKDLIGQTCTVEKYIAKKDRYKVTTEHAHETFLVGRDNLKRRDRTPDDPGYYVTFEGGEYRRHTFASNEECQDFVRSLRSGQE
;
A
#
# COMPACT_ATOMS: atom_id res chain seq x y z
N MET A 1 30.19 38.09 32.58
CA MET A 1 31.52 37.48 32.66
C MET A 1 31.96 37.61 34.10
N ASP A 2 32.51 36.50 34.61
CA ASP A 2 33.28 36.33 35.86
C ASP A 2 32.57 36.43 37.23
N ASP A 3 32.82 35.37 38.04
CA ASP A 3 32.92 35.27 39.51
C ASP A 3 31.75 35.71 40.44
N GLN A 4 31.50 35.18 41.65
CA GLN A 4 31.88 34.00 42.49
C GLN A 4 30.89 33.95 43.70
N ALA A 5 30.66 32.91 44.52
CA ALA A 5 30.78 31.44 44.48
C ALA A 5 30.24 30.84 45.84
N VAL A 6 30.65 29.61 46.22
CA VAL A 6 30.71 29.06 47.61
C VAL A 6 29.48 28.36 48.25
N SER A 7 29.49 27.01 48.21
CA SER A 7 29.13 26.05 49.31
C SER A 7 27.64 25.89 49.75
N SER A 8 27.19 24.83 50.45
CA SER A 8 27.82 23.55 50.90
C SER A 8 26.76 22.51 51.35
N GLY A 9 27.08 21.22 51.18
CA GLY A 9 26.62 20.09 52.02
C GLY A 9 25.20 19.55 51.79
N ALA A 10 24.84 18.34 52.23
CA ALA A 10 25.63 17.16 52.64
C ALA A 10 24.65 15.95 52.76
N GLY A 11 25.10 14.71 52.57
CA GLY A 11 24.25 13.53 52.83
C GLY A 11 24.58 12.27 52.03
N ASP A 12 25.67 11.60 52.41
CA ASP A 12 26.03 10.24 51.97
C ASP A 12 25.64 9.25 53.09
N ASP A 13 25.10 8.08 52.74
CA ASP A 13 25.58 6.79 53.27
C ASP A 13 25.04 5.63 52.42
N SER A 14 25.89 4.63 52.16
CA SER A 14 25.59 3.43 51.39
C SER A 14 25.77 2.19 52.25
N ARG A 15 24.78 1.29 52.32
CA ARG A 15 25.01 -0.05 52.91
C ARG A 15 24.14 -1.18 52.37
N GLU A 16 24.80 -2.34 52.29
CA GLU A 16 24.43 -3.51 51.47
C GLU A 16 23.98 -4.71 52.37
N PRO A 17 23.97 -5.99 51.96
CA PRO A 17 22.75 -6.80 51.93
C PRO A 17 22.66 -7.91 53.02
N ARG A 18 21.57 -8.68 53.02
CA ARG A 18 21.45 -9.95 53.79
C ARG A 18 20.88 -11.10 52.95
N ARG A 19 21.26 -12.33 53.30
CA ARG A 19 21.07 -13.58 52.52
C ARG A 19 20.72 -14.75 53.46
N ARG A 20 19.95 -15.73 52.94
CA ARG A 20 19.65 -17.08 53.54
C ARG A 20 18.70 -17.05 54.76
N THR A 21 17.94 -18.11 55.07
CA THR A 21 18.06 -19.56 54.82
C THR A 21 16.80 -20.23 54.23
N ALA A 22 16.83 -21.56 54.04
CA ALA A 22 15.78 -22.42 53.49
C ALA A 22 15.65 -23.72 54.32
N GLU A 23 14.48 -24.37 54.26
CA GLU A 23 14.14 -25.77 54.63
C GLU A 23 12.64 -25.94 54.22
N HIS A 24 12.10 -26.82 53.36
CA HIS A 24 12.34 -28.22 52.92
C HIS A 24 11.48 -29.26 53.67
N GLU A 25 10.46 -29.82 53.01
CA GLU A 25 9.92 -31.19 53.23
C GLU A 25 8.95 -31.61 52.10
N ALA A 26 8.68 -32.93 51.99
CA ALA A 26 7.98 -33.61 50.88
C ALA A 26 7.21 -34.85 51.41
N ASP A 27 6.57 -35.77 50.66
CA ASP A 27 6.50 -36.04 49.22
C ASP A 27 5.26 -36.94 48.94
N ASP A 28 4.62 -36.91 47.75
CA ASP A 28 3.81 -38.06 47.26
C ASP A 28 3.50 -38.06 45.74
N VAL A 29 3.24 -39.25 45.19
CA VAL A 29 3.40 -39.60 43.78
C VAL A 29 2.10 -40.03 43.09
N GLY A 30 1.76 -39.33 42.00
CA GLY A 30 1.30 -39.95 40.75
C GLY A 30 -0.16 -40.42 40.59
N ARG A 31 -0.84 -39.86 39.58
CA ARG A 31 -1.76 -40.62 38.73
C ARG A 31 -1.86 -40.00 37.33
N ALA A 32 -2.06 -40.86 36.34
CA ALA A 32 -2.09 -40.51 34.92
C ALA A 32 -3.53 -40.29 34.41
N ASP A 33 -3.61 -39.67 33.24
CA ASP A 33 -4.70 -39.77 32.25
C ASP A 33 -6.15 -39.66 32.73
N GLU A 34 -6.70 -38.43 32.70
CA GLU A 34 -8.10 -38.23 32.31
C GLU A 34 -8.18 -37.19 31.18
N ALA A 35 -8.76 -37.59 30.06
CA ALA A 35 -8.93 -36.76 28.89
C ALA A 35 -10.07 -35.74 29.10
N ASN A 36 -9.76 -34.44 29.00
CA ASN A 36 -10.82 -33.43 28.92
C ASN A 36 -11.38 -33.33 27.49
N ALA A 37 -12.15 -34.35 27.10
CA ALA A 37 -13.05 -34.28 25.96
C ALA A 37 -14.45 -33.87 26.47
N GLY A 38 -14.72 -32.56 26.52
CA GLY A 38 -16.04 -32.06 26.92
C GLY A 38 -16.11 -30.54 27.04
N GLY A 39 -16.92 -29.90 26.20
CA GLY A 39 -17.26 -28.47 26.32
C GLY A 39 -17.04 -27.66 25.04
N ALA A 40 -17.92 -27.84 24.05
CA ALA A 40 -18.09 -26.85 23.00
C ALA A 40 -19.01 -25.73 23.53
N ASP A 41 -18.40 -24.63 23.99
CA ASP A 41 -18.93 -23.25 23.98
C ASP A 41 -17.87 -22.37 24.65
N GLY A 42 -17.13 -21.65 23.82
CA GLY A 42 -16.03 -20.78 24.22
C GLY A 42 -15.69 -19.91 23.03
N ASP A 43 -16.52 -18.88 22.82
CA ASP A 43 -16.51 -18.03 21.63
C ASP A 43 -15.09 -17.63 21.25
N GLU A 44 -14.73 -17.86 19.98
CA GLU A 44 -13.39 -17.64 19.46
C GLU A 44 -13.13 -16.13 19.29
N ILE A 45 -12.88 -15.46 20.41
CA ILE A 45 -12.81 -13.99 20.51
C ILE A 45 -11.38 -13.48 20.27
N CYS A 46 -11.28 -12.42 19.46
CA CYS A 46 -10.04 -11.72 19.19
C CYS A 46 -9.60 -10.83 20.36
N GLY A 47 -8.38 -11.06 20.87
CA GLY A 47 -7.77 -10.25 21.93
C GLY A 47 -7.41 -8.80 21.57
N ILE A 48 -7.88 -8.26 20.44
CA ILE A 48 -7.72 -6.85 20.06
C ILE A 48 -9.08 -6.15 20.01
N CYS A 49 -10.03 -6.62 19.17
CA CYS A 49 -11.37 -6.02 19.08
C CYS A 49 -12.35 -6.52 20.16
N LEU A 50 -12.03 -7.62 20.86
CA LEU A 50 -12.88 -8.27 21.85
C LEU A 50 -14.23 -8.77 21.29
N ASP A 51 -14.23 -9.09 19.99
CA ASP A 51 -15.35 -9.66 19.24
C ASP A 51 -14.93 -11.00 18.61
N VAL A 52 -15.89 -11.77 18.09
CA VAL A 52 -15.66 -13.06 17.39
C VAL A 52 -14.69 -12.86 16.22
N TYR A 53 -13.83 -13.86 15.95
CA TYR A 53 -12.88 -13.78 14.84
C TYR A 53 -13.54 -13.54 13.48
N ASP A 54 -13.16 -12.43 12.85
CA ASP A 54 -13.31 -12.20 11.41
C ASP A 54 -11.97 -12.49 10.72
N ASN A 55 -11.96 -13.49 9.83
CA ASN A 55 -10.76 -13.96 9.11
C ASN A 55 -9.53 -14.13 10.02
N PRO A 56 -9.53 -15.12 10.93
CA PRO A 56 -8.48 -15.28 11.93
C PRO A 56 -7.11 -15.61 11.33
N VAL A 57 -6.08 -14.90 11.80
CA VAL A 57 -4.68 -15.15 11.50
C VAL A 57 -3.96 -15.60 12.76
N GLN A 58 -3.41 -16.82 12.74
CA GLN A 58 -2.64 -17.39 13.84
C GLN A 58 -1.15 -17.03 13.74
N LEU A 59 -0.59 -16.49 14.83
CA LEU A 59 0.85 -16.22 14.95
C LEU A 59 1.63 -17.49 15.36
N PRO A 60 2.96 -17.56 15.12
CA PRO A 60 3.80 -18.71 15.51
C PRO A 60 3.75 -19.07 17.01
N CYS A 61 3.34 -18.12 17.87
CA CYS A 61 3.12 -18.34 19.30
C CYS A 61 1.72 -18.91 19.65
N GLY A 62 0.96 -19.39 18.66
CA GLY A 62 -0.35 -20.03 18.82
C GLY A 62 -1.55 -19.08 18.96
N HIS A 63 -1.33 -17.79 19.22
CA HIS A 63 -2.40 -16.81 19.39
C HIS A 63 -2.99 -16.37 18.04
N SER A 64 -4.32 -16.28 17.96
CA SER A 64 -5.05 -15.83 16.77
C SER A 64 -5.69 -14.45 16.98
N PHE A 65 -5.87 -13.72 15.88
CA PHE A 65 -6.48 -12.38 15.84
C PHE A 65 -7.23 -12.19 14.52
N CYS A 66 -8.25 -11.33 14.45
CA CYS A 66 -8.82 -10.93 13.17
C CYS A 66 -7.74 -10.32 12.28
N SER A 67 -7.74 -10.63 10.98
CA SER A 67 -6.72 -10.16 10.04
C SER A 67 -6.52 -8.63 10.11
N ALA A 68 -7.62 -7.87 10.01
CA ALA A 68 -7.60 -6.41 10.08
C ALA A 68 -7.05 -5.86 11.42
N CYS A 69 -7.36 -6.52 12.54
CA CYS A 69 -6.84 -6.11 13.85
C CYS A 69 -5.32 -6.33 13.96
N LEU A 70 -4.83 -7.47 13.46
CA LEU A 70 -3.40 -7.78 13.47
C LEU A 70 -2.62 -6.87 12.51
N ASP A 71 -3.20 -6.57 11.35
CA ASP A 71 -2.62 -5.67 10.36
C ASP A 71 -2.52 -4.22 10.87
N GLY A 72 -3.56 -3.72 11.55
CA GLY A 72 -3.52 -2.41 12.20
C GLY A 72 -2.51 -2.36 13.35
N TRP A 73 -2.44 -3.42 14.17
CA TRP A 73 -1.43 -3.53 15.23
C TRP A 73 0.02 -3.53 14.70
N HIS A 74 0.24 -4.07 13.49
CA HIS A 74 1.55 -4.18 12.86
C HIS A 74 1.84 -3.11 11.79
N GLU A 75 0.95 -2.15 11.57
CA GLU A 75 1.02 -1.13 10.50
C GLU A 75 2.40 -0.46 10.39
N LYS A 76 2.92 0.09 11.49
CA LYS A 76 4.23 0.77 11.53
C LYS A 76 5.42 -0.15 11.20
N SER A 77 5.27 -1.45 11.44
CA SER A 77 6.27 -2.48 11.12
C SER A 77 6.08 -3.12 9.74
N ARG A 78 5.10 -2.66 8.95
CA ARG A 78 4.81 -3.21 7.62
C ARG A 78 5.96 -2.96 6.65
N TYR A 79 6.65 -1.81 6.73
CA TYR A 79 7.77 -1.48 5.83
C TYR A 79 9.08 -1.14 6.58
N ASP A 80 9.02 -0.81 7.87
CA ASP A 80 10.20 -0.60 8.70
C ASP A 80 10.59 -1.87 9.47
N VAL A 81 11.62 -2.55 8.97
CA VAL A 81 12.26 -3.72 9.61
C VAL A 81 12.84 -3.41 11.01
N ASN A 82 13.05 -2.13 11.33
CA ASN A 82 13.55 -1.71 12.65
C ASN A 82 12.45 -1.60 13.71
N GLN A 83 11.16 -1.63 13.31
CA GLN A 83 10.06 -1.71 14.27
C GLN A 83 9.78 -3.17 14.65
N PRO A 84 9.72 -3.51 15.95
CA PRO A 84 9.48 -4.88 16.38
C PRO A 84 8.03 -5.31 16.08
N ARG A 85 7.89 -6.43 15.38
CA ARG A 85 6.60 -7.03 15.02
C ARG A 85 6.28 -8.16 16.02
N ASN A 86 5.47 -7.86 17.04
CA ASN A 86 5.24 -8.74 18.19
C ASN A 86 3.76 -9.09 18.39
N CYS A 87 3.49 -10.27 18.94
CA CYS A 87 2.15 -10.69 19.35
C CYS A 87 1.55 -9.72 20.40
N PRO A 88 0.32 -9.19 20.20
CA PRO A 88 -0.35 -8.33 21.18
C PRO A 88 -0.47 -8.95 22.58
N MET A 89 -0.75 -10.26 22.64
CA MET A 89 -1.03 -10.98 23.90
C MET A 89 0.25 -11.34 24.67
N CYS A 90 1.17 -12.08 24.05
CA CYS A 90 2.34 -12.64 24.74
C CYS A 90 3.68 -11.95 24.39
N ARG A 91 3.66 -10.93 23.52
CA ARG A 91 4.84 -10.19 23.03
C ARG A 91 5.90 -11.03 22.33
N HIS A 92 5.63 -12.30 22.05
CA HIS A 92 6.49 -13.16 21.23
C HIS A 92 6.64 -12.58 19.82
N ARG A 93 7.84 -12.73 19.25
CA ARG A 93 8.19 -12.23 17.91
C ARG A 93 7.30 -12.88 16.84
N ALA A 94 6.63 -12.06 16.02
CA ALA A 94 5.91 -12.53 14.83
C ALA A 94 6.89 -12.68 13.65
N LYS A 95 6.47 -13.26 12.53
CA LYS A 95 7.25 -13.18 11.28
C LYS A 95 7.37 -11.70 10.83
N PRO A 96 8.43 -11.32 10.07
CA PRO A 96 8.48 -10.04 9.36
C PRO A 96 7.24 -9.86 8.46
N SER A 97 6.97 -8.63 8.05
CA SER A 97 5.90 -8.37 7.10
C SER A 97 6.17 -9.04 5.75
N ARG A 98 5.09 -9.27 5.00
CA ARG A 98 5.13 -9.80 3.63
C ARG A 98 5.91 -8.87 2.69
N GLU A 99 5.83 -7.56 2.95
CA GLU A 99 6.48 -6.48 2.22
C GLU A 99 7.99 -6.47 2.47
N ILE A 100 8.44 -6.69 3.72
CA ILE A 100 9.87 -6.85 4.06
C ILE A 100 10.48 -8.08 3.36
N ILE A 101 9.76 -9.20 3.32
CA ILE A 101 10.22 -10.39 2.59
C ILE A 101 10.23 -10.13 1.08
N SER A 102 9.22 -9.45 0.52
CA SER A 102 9.22 -9.03 -0.88
C SER A 102 10.39 -8.10 -1.21
N LYS A 103 10.76 -7.19 -0.29
CA LYS A 103 11.90 -6.28 -0.44
C LYS A 103 13.22 -7.05 -0.46
N LEU A 104 13.39 -8.01 0.43
CA LEU A 104 14.57 -8.87 0.45
C LEU A 104 14.69 -9.69 -0.84
N ILE A 105 13.59 -10.24 -1.36
CA ILE A 105 13.57 -10.96 -2.64
C ILE A 105 13.95 -10.03 -3.80
N ALA A 106 13.37 -8.83 -3.87
CA ALA A 106 13.69 -7.84 -4.89
C ALA A 106 15.20 -7.49 -4.89
N LEU A 107 15.77 -7.24 -3.71
CA LEU A 107 17.19 -6.93 -3.55
C LEU A 107 18.10 -8.12 -3.92
N ASN A 108 17.74 -9.33 -3.51
CA ASN A 108 18.43 -10.56 -3.92
C ASN A 108 18.45 -10.72 -5.44
N ASP A 109 17.29 -10.54 -6.09
CA ASP A 109 17.13 -10.73 -7.53
C ASP A 109 17.91 -9.67 -8.33
N ILE A 110 17.97 -8.39 -7.87
CA ILE A 110 18.85 -7.35 -8.43
C ILE A 110 20.32 -7.79 -8.29
N VAL A 111 20.75 -8.09 -7.07
CA VAL A 111 22.17 -8.38 -6.79
C VAL A 111 22.64 -9.60 -7.60
N SER A 112 21.81 -10.64 -7.73
CA SER A 112 22.09 -11.80 -8.59
C SER A 112 22.10 -11.47 -10.09
N ALA A 113 21.15 -10.68 -10.61
CA ALA A 113 21.04 -10.39 -12.05
C ALA A 113 22.18 -9.52 -12.61
N PHE A 114 22.86 -8.76 -11.75
CA PHE A 114 23.92 -7.81 -12.11
C PHE A 114 25.32 -8.19 -11.57
N GLN A 115 25.46 -9.34 -10.90
CA GLN A 115 26.77 -9.89 -10.53
C GLN A 115 27.72 -9.96 -11.75
N GLY A 116 28.88 -9.33 -11.64
CA GLY A 116 29.92 -9.31 -12.68
C GLY A 116 29.81 -8.22 -13.75
N LYS A 117 28.80 -7.32 -13.71
CA LYS A 117 28.61 -6.26 -14.72
C LYS A 117 29.04 -4.87 -14.23
N GLY A 118 30.35 -4.63 -14.14
CA GLY A 118 30.94 -3.30 -13.96
C GLY A 118 30.59 -2.58 -12.64
N GLN A 119 30.94 -1.29 -12.57
CA GLN A 119 30.52 -0.39 -11.48
C GLN A 119 29.20 0.27 -11.88
N ASP A 120 28.08 -0.31 -11.46
CA ASP A 120 26.76 0.32 -11.54
C ASP A 120 26.39 0.85 -10.14
N GLU A 121 26.19 2.16 -10.02
CA GLU A 121 25.82 2.83 -8.77
C GLU A 121 24.53 2.26 -8.16
N ARG A 122 23.58 1.84 -9.00
CA ARG A 122 22.30 1.24 -8.57
C ARG A 122 22.51 -0.18 -8.04
N LEU A 123 23.49 -0.90 -8.57
CA LEU A 123 23.88 -2.22 -8.04
C LEU A 123 24.55 -2.09 -6.67
N GLU A 124 25.48 -1.16 -6.50
CA GLU A 124 26.12 -0.95 -5.19
C GLU A 124 25.11 -0.44 -4.15
N ALA A 125 24.20 0.48 -4.52
CA ALA A 125 23.10 0.88 -3.65
C ALA A 125 22.22 -0.32 -3.23
N ALA A 126 21.83 -1.19 -4.18
CA ALA A 126 21.04 -2.38 -3.89
C ALA A 126 21.80 -3.39 -2.99
N LYS A 127 23.12 -3.56 -3.16
CA LYS A 127 23.95 -4.39 -2.26
C LYS A 127 24.01 -3.81 -0.85
N MET A 128 24.18 -2.50 -0.72
CA MET A 128 24.19 -1.84 0.59
C MET A 128 22.84 -2.01 1.29
N GLU A 129 21.74 -1.73 0.59
CA GLU A 129 20.38 -1.90 1.13
C GLU A 129 20.07 -3.37 1.50
N GLN A 130 20.53 -4.34 0.69
CA GLN A 130 20.45 -5.77 1.01
C GLN A 130 21.20 -6.10 2.31
N GLN A 131 22.43 -5.59 2.49
CA GLN A 131 23.25 -5.82 3.68
C GLN A 131 22.69 -5.12 4.93
N ASP A 132 22.11 -3.93 4.80
CA ASP A 132 21.43 -3.24 5.89
C ASP A 132 20.16 -3.99 6.31
N LEU A 133 19.35 -4.43 5.35
CA LEU A 133 18.14 -5.22 5.61
C LEU A 133 18.45 -6.55 6.31
N MET A 134 19.46 -7.29 5.84
CA MET A 134 19.91 -8.53 6.49
C MET A 134 20.44 -8.28 7.91
N ARG A 135 21.22 -7.20 8.13
CA ARG A 135 21.69 -6.81 9.47
C ARG A 135 20.53 -6.45 10.41
N ALA A 136 19.50 -5.78 9.91
CA ALA A 136 18.30 -5.46 10.69
C ALA A 136 17.52 -6.73 11.08
N LEU A 137 17.33 -7.67 10.15
CA LEU A 137 16.70 -8.97 10.43
C LEU A 137 17.47 -9.77 11.49
N TRP A 138 18.81 -9.84 11.39
CA TRP A 138 19.64 -10.48 12.42
C TRP A 138 19.55 -9.76 13.78
N LYS A 139 19.47 -8.43 13.80
CA LYS A 139 19.26 -7.64 15.03
C LYS A 139 17.90 -7.90 15.69
N MET A 140 16.87 -8.24 14.90
CA MET A 140 15.57 -8.72 15.39
C MET A 140 15.59 -10.22 15.76
N GLY A 141 16.74 -10.88 15.62
CA GLY A 141 16.98 -12.25 16.03
C GLY A 141 16.48 -13.32 15.06
N TYR A 142 16.19 -12.98 13.80
CA TYR A 142 15.87 -13.98 12.78
C TYR A 142 17.14 -14.68 12.31
N GLU A 143 17.14 -16.01 12.26
CA GLU A 143 18.25 -16.79 11.74
C GLU A 143 18.24 -16.87 10.20
N ALA A 144 19.40 -17.13 9.59
CA ALA A 144 19.51 -17.28 8.14
C ALA A 144 18.59 -18.37 7.56
N LYS A 145 18.33 -19.43 8.33
CA LYS A 145 17.39 -20.50 7.94
C LYS A 145 15.94 -20.01 7.97
N GLU A 146 15.49 -19.36 9.06
CA GLU A 146 14.15 -18.77 9.15
C GLU A 146 13.89 -17.83 7.96
N ILE A 147 14.86 -16.97 7.63
CA ILE A 147 14.76 -16.03 6.51
C ILE A 147 14.64 -16.76 5.16
N ALA A 148 15.43 -17.81 4.93
CA ALA A 148 15.36 -18.61 3.70
C ALA A 148 14.02 -19.35 3.57
N ASP A 149 13.52 -19.93 4.66
CA ASP A 149 12.23 -20.63 4.69
C ASP A 149 11.07 -19.66 4.39
N MET A 150 11.08 -18.45 4.97
CA MET A 150 10.09 -17.40 4.68
C MET A 150 10.17 -16.86 3.24
N VAL A 151 11.36 -16.76 2.66
CA VAL A 151 11.55 -16.38 1.24
C VAL A 151 10.96 -17.45 0.30
N ASN A 152 11.12 -18.74 0.64
CA ASN A 152 10.55 -19.84 -0.13
C ASN A 152 9.02 -19.89 0.01
N GLU A 153 8.49 -19.71 1.23
CA GLU A 153 7.05 -19.57 1.51
C GLU A 153 6.43 -18.45 0.65
N TYR A 154 7.04 -17.25 0.65
CA TYR A 154 6.58 -16.13 -0.17
C TYR A 154 6.57 -16.44 -1.67
N ARG A 155 7.64 -17.07 -2.20
CA ARG A 155 7.75 -17.42 -3.62
C ARG A 155 6.71 -18.47 -4.03
N ASN A 156 6.41 -19.43 -3.17
CA ASN A 156 5.42 -20.48 -3.43
C ASN A 156 3.97 -19.98 -3.32
N SER A 157 3.71 -18.98 -2.48
CA SER A 157 2.37 -18.41 -2.29
C SER A 157 1.97 -17.33 -3.31
N ASN A 158 2.88 -16.90 -4.20
CA ASN A 158 2.64 -15.80 -5.13
C ASN A 158 2.74 -16.24 -6.59
N ILE A 159 1.73 -15.85 -7.39
CA ILE A 159 1.89 -15.85 -8.84
C ILE A 159 2.87 -14.72 -9.22
N GLY A 160 4.07 -15.12 -9.61
CA GLY A 160 5.10 -14.19 -10.09
C GLY A 160 4.75 -13.65 -11.47
N LEU A 161 4.82 -12.33 -11.64
CA LEU A 161 4.70 -11.68 -12.94
C LEU A 161 5.89 -12.12 -13.82
N PRO A 162 5.67 -12.75 -15.00
CA PRO A 162 6.78 -13.22 -15.83
C PRO A 162 7.64 -12.05 -16.35
N VAL A 163 8.96 -12.24 -16.38
CA VAL A 163 9.93 -11.21 -16.80
C VAL A 163 9.65 -10.66 -18.20
N ALA A 164 9.10 -11.48 -19.11
CA ALA A 164 8.67 -11.03 -20.44
C ALA A 164 7.53 -10.00 -20.37
N ILE A 165 6.54 -10.23 -19.52
CA ILE A 165 5.37 -9.35 -19.36
C ILE A 165 5.75 -8.07 -18.62
N TRP A 166 6.63 -8.15 -17.61
CA TRP A 166 7.20 -6.97 -16.98
C TRP A 166 7.96 -6.08 -17.99
N LYS A 167 8.76 -6.70 -18.89
CA LYS A 167 9.43 -5.97 -19.98
C LYS A 167 8.42 -5.33 -20.95
N ALA A 168 7.40 -6.07 -21.37
CA ALA A 168 6.34 -5.57 -22.24
C ALA A 168 5.61 -4.37 -21.62
N THR A 169 5.25 -4.47 -20.34
CA THR A 169 4.66 -3.38 -19.54
C THR A 169 5.54 -2.15 -19.53
N LYS A 170 6.85 -2.34 -19.27
CA LYS A 170 7.83 -1.25 -19.30
C LYS A 170 7.95 -0.58 -20.69
N SER A 171 7.87 -1.35 -21.78
CA SER A 171 7.93 -0.83 -23.15
C SER A 171 6.57 -0.38 -23.73
N ASN A 172 5.50 -0.35 -22.93
CA ASN A 172 4.13 -0.06 -23.37
C ASN A 172 3.61 -1.00 -24.48
N ASP A 173 4.08 -2.25 -24.51
CA ASP A 173 3.55 -3.31 -25.37
C ASP A 173 2.28 -3.88 -24.73
N ALA A 174 1.18 -3.17 -24.96
CA ALA A 174 -0.13 -3.53 -24.43
C ALA A 174 -0.64 -4.86 -24.98
N GLN A 175 -0.34 -5.23 -26.23
CA GLN A 175 -0.80 -6.50 -26.82
C GLN A 175 -0.25 -7.68 -26.01
N THR A 176 1.07 -7.73 -25.79
CA THR A 176 1.70 -8.80 -25.00
C THR A 176 1.19 -8.86 -23.55
N VAL A 177 0.88 -7.70 -22.94
CA VAL A 177 0.30 -7.65 -21.59
C VAL A 177 -1.14 -8.19 -21.57
N LEU A 178 -1.97 -7.79 -22.53
CA LEU A 178 -3.37 -8.20 -22.65
C LEU A 178 -3.52 -9.68 -23.01
N ASP A 179 -2.71 -10.18 -23.94
CA ASP A 179 -2.67 -11.61 -24.32
C ASP A 179 -2.33 -12.49 -23.12
N TRP A 180 -1.44 -12.03 -22.24
CA TRP A 180 -1.10 -12.75 -21.01
C TRP A 180 -2.20 -12.67 -19.94
N LEU A 181 -2.80 -11.48 -19.75
CA LEU A 181 -3.94 -11.28 -18.85
C LEU A 181 -5.12 -12.20 -19.23
N GLY A 182 -5.40 -12.34 -20.52
CA GLY A 182 -6.43 -13.21 -21.08
C GLY A 182 -7.77 -12.51 -21.33
N SER A 183 -8.71 -13.26 -21.91
CA SER A 183 -10.10 -12.83 -22.14
C SER A 183 -11.05 -13.96 -21.72
N PRO A 184 -11.90 -13.78 -20.69
CA PRO A 184 -11.94 -12.62 -19.78
C PRO A 184 -10.62 -12.45 -19.01
N VAL A 185 -10.41 -11.25 -18.46
CA VAL A 185 -9.17 -10.89 -17.78
C VAL A 185 -9.05 -11.64 -16.44
N ASP A 186 -7.92 -12.31 -16.23
CA ASP A 186 -7.60 -12.99 -14.98
C ASP A 186 -7.19 -11.98 -13.88
N GLY A 187 -8.07 -11.77 -12.90
CA GLY A 187 -7.81 -10.85 -11.78
C GLY A 187 -6.61 -11.22 -10.90
N VAL A 188 -6.22 -12.50 -10.84
CA VAL A 188 -5.03 -12.94 -10.10
C VAL A 188 -3.75 -12.55 -10.86
N LYS A 189 -3.79 -12.55 -12.19
CA LYS A 189 -2.72 -12.01 -13.03
C LYS A 189 -2.57 -10.50 -12.92
N ILE A 190 -3.66 -9.75 -12.78
CA ILE A 190 -3.58 -8.29 -12.52
C ILE A 190 -2.81 -7.98 -11.24
N ALA A 191 -3.09 -8.73 -10.16
CA ALA A 191 -2.43 -8.58 -8.86
C ALA A 191 -1.01 -9.18 -8.80
N SER A 192 -0.56 -9.88 -9.86
CA SER A 192 0.78 -10.48 -9.90
C SER A 192 1.87 -9.43 -9.91
N SER A 193 3.01 -9.74 -9.29
CA SER A 193 4.14 -8.82 -9.19
C SER A 193 5.47 -9.50 -9.49
N LEU A 194 6.43 -8.71 -9.95
CA LEU A 194 7.83 -9.08 -10.06
C LEU A 194 8.61 -8.14 -9.13
N MET A 195 9.35 -8.70 -8.16
CA MET A 195 10.18 -7.90 -7.24
C MET A 195 9.37 -6.82 -6.47
N GLY A 196 8.09 -7.10 -6.16
CA GLY A 196 7.18 -6.14 -5.51
C GLY A 196 6.59 -5.07 -6.44
N MET A 197 6.83 -5.15 -7.76
CA MET A 197 6.23 -4.26 -8.76
C MET A 197 5.10 -4.99 -9.50
N THR A 198 3.88 -4.47 -9.39
CA THR A 198 2.73 -4.90 -10.20
C THR A 198 2.78 -4.28 -11.61
N LEU A 199 1.84 -4.67 -12.47
CA LEU A 199 1.62 -4.00 -13.75
C LEU A 199 1.39 -2.48 -13.56
N LEU A 200 0.45 -2.10 -12.69
CA LEU A 200 0.09 -0.69 -12.47
C LEU A 200 1.24 0.15 -11.89
N LEU A 201 2.01 -0.41 -10.94
CA LEU A 201 3.22 0.24 -10.43
C LEU A 201 4.26 0.46 -11.55
N THR A 202 4.38 -0.49 -12.47
CA THR A 202 5.32 -0.41 -13.61
C THR A 202 4.84 0.58 -14.66
N THR A 203 3.54 0.66 -14.98
CA THR A 203 3.00 1.65 -15.92
C THR A 203 3.08 3.07 -15.37
N ALA A 204 2.76 3.25 -14.09
CA ALA A 204 2.81 4.56 -13.44
C ALA A 204 4.24 5.13 -13.40
N LEU A 205 5.23 4.28 -13.09
CA LEU A 205 6.65 4.63 -13.10
C LEU A 205 7.20 5.03 -14.49
N HIS A 206 6.53 4.65 -15.58
CA HIS A 206 6.98 4.99 -16.95
C HIS A 206 6.01 5.94 -17.68
N GLY A 207 5.00 6.49 -16.99
CA GLY A 207 4.03 7.43 -17.58
C GLY A 207 3.05 6.83 -18.60
N HIS A 208 2.85 5.50 -18.59
CA HIS A 208 1.99 4.80 -19.57
C HIS A 208 0.51 4.92 -19.22
N LYS A 209 -0.04 6.12 -19.37
CA LYS A 209 -1.41 6.53 -19.01
C LYS A 209 -2.50 5.62 -19.58
N GLU A 210 -2.50 5.34 -20.89
CA GLU A 210 -3.55 4.52 -21.51
C GLU A 210 -3.52 3.07 -21.02
N LEU A 211 -2.32 2.49 -20.82
CA LEU A 211 -2.17 1.16 -20.24
C LEU A 211 -2.58 1.13 -18.76
N ALA A 212 -2.22 2.17 -17.98
CA ALA A 212 -2.68 2.33 -16.61
C ALA A 212 -4.21 2.40 -16.54
N SER A 213 -4.87 3.10 -17.48
CA SER A 213 -6.33 3.18 -17.56
C SER A 213 -6.97 1.82 -17.86
N LEU A 214 -6.39 1.01 -18.75
CA LEU A 214 -6.87 -0.37 -18.98
C LEU A 214 -6.75 -1.23 -17.72
N LEU A 215 -5.60 -1.18 -17.05
CA LEU A 215 -5.36 -1.96 -15.84
C LEU A 215 -6.35 -1.57 -14.72
N LEU A 216 -6.58 -0.28 -14.53
CA LEU A 216 -7.57 0.26 -13.58
C LEU A 216 -9.01 -0.18 -13.95
N GLN A 217 -9.39 -0.10 -15.23
CA GLN A 217 -10.69 -0.59 -15.73
C GLN A 217 -10.90 -2.09 -15.50
N TYR A 218 -9.84 -2.89 -15.54
CA TYR A 218 -9.90 -4.32 -15.23
C TYR A 218 -9.80 -4.64 -13.73
N GLY A 219 -9.72 -3.64 -12.85
CA GLY A 219 -9.73 -3.82 -11.40
C GLY A 219 -8.35 -3.87 -10.74
N ALA A 220 -7.30 -3.35 -11.37
CA ALA A 220 -6.03 -3.13 -10.67
C ALA A 220 -6.24 -2.17 -9.49
N ALA A 221 -5.79 -2.58 -8.30
CA ALA A 221 -5.91 -1.76 -7.09
C ALA A 221 -5.11 -0.46 -7.24
N VAL A 222 -5.80 0.68 -7.13
CA VAL A 222 -5.20 2.02 -7.32
C VAL A 222 -4.12 2.32 -6.26
N ASP A 223 -4.35 1.90 -5.01
CA ASP A 223 -3.43 2.07 -3.88
C ASP A 223 -2.74 0.74 -3.55
N VAL A 224 -1.98 0.21 -4.51
CA VAL A 224 -1.06 -0.93 -4.29
C VAL A 224 0.36 -0.43 -4.03
N TYR A 225 0.96 -0.86 -2.92
CA TYR A 225 2.29 -0.41 -2.52
C TYR A 225 3.38 -1.36 -3.00
N ASN A 226 4.50 -0.82 -3.47
CA ASN A 226 5.68 -1.62 -3.76
C ASN A 226 6.45 -2.02 -2.48
N SER A 227 7.53 -2.79 -2.63
CA SER A 227 8.41 -3.23 -1.53
C SER A 227 9.12 -2.11 -0.76
N HIS A 228 9.05 -0.86 -1.22
CA HIS A 228 9.55 0.32 -0.50
C HIS A 228 8.43 1.14 0.16
N GLY A 229 7.17 0.74 0.03
CA GLY A 229 6.02 1.47 0.58
C GLY A 229 5.54 2.62 -0.29
N LEU A 230 5.83 2.62 -1.60
CA LEU A 230 5.36 3.66 -2.54
C LEU A 230 4.15 3.18 -3.36
N PRO A 231 3.03 3.93 -3.41
CA PRO A 231 1.90 3.65 -4.29
C PRO A 231 2.17 4.14 -5.74
N PRO A 232 1.31 3.80 -6.72
CA PRO A 232 1.55 4.13 -8.13
C PRO A 232 1.58 5.63 -8.38
N VAL A 233 0.75 6.43 -7.70
CA VAL A 233 0.70 7.89 -7.91
C VAL A 233 2.00 8.58 -7.45
N VAL A 234 2.65 8.09 -6.40
CA VAL A 234 3.95 8.61 -5.94
C VAL A 234 5.08 8.13 -6.86
N LEU A 235 4.97 6.95 -7.49
CA LEU A 235 5.90 6.55 -8.56
C LEU A 235 5.76 7.40 -9.83
N ALA A 236 4.53 7.75 -10.24
CA ALA A 236 4.31 8.67 -11.35
C ALA A 236 4.86 10.08 -11.04
N LEU A 237 4.61 10.61 -9.83
CA LEU A 237 5.23 11.85 -9.35
C LEU A 237 6.76 11.78 -9.30
N LYS A 238 7.35 10.60 -9.06
CA LYS A 238 8.81 10.42 -9.08
C LYS A 238 9.37 10.60 -10.49
N GLU A 239 8.76 9.93 -11.47
CA GLU A 239 9.20 9.98 -12.87
C GLU A 239 9.00 11.37 -13.47
N SER A 240 7.90 12.04 -13.14
CA SER A 240 7.58 13.39 -13.60
C SER A 240 8.35 14.51 -12.88
N CYS A 241 9.33 14.19 -12.02
CA CYS A 241 10.07 15.13 -11.18
C CYS A 241 9.16 16.04 -10.31
N GLY A 242 8.05 15.49 -9.81
CA GLY A 242 7.06 16.17 -8.98
C GLY A 242 5.95 16.90 -9.76
N LEU A 243 5.93 16.79 -11.09
CA LEU A 243 4.88 17.41 -11.91
C LEU A 243 3.59 16.57 -11.90
N VAL A 244 2.44 17.24 -11.78
CA VAL A 244 1.13 16.60 -11.95
C VAL A 244 0.85 16.45 -13.45
N ASP A 245 1.38 15.38 -14.03
CA ASP A 245 1.18 14.99 -15.42
C ASP A 245 -0.18 14.28 -15.63
N GLU A 246 -0.40 13.74 -16.82
CA GLU A 246 -1.63 13.03 -17.15
C GLU A 246 -1.79 11.67 -16.46
N THR A 247 -0.68 11.03 -16.05
CA THR A 247 -0.68 9.75 -15.32
C THR A 247 -0.98 9.97 -13.83
N VAL A 248 -0.38 11.00 -13.23
CA VAL A 248 -0.70 11.45 -11.86
C VAL A 248 -2.16 11.90 -11.80
N ALA A 249 -2.63 12.69 -12.76
CA ALA A 249 -4.02 13.12 -12.82
C ALA A 249 -4.99 11.93 -12.95
N LEU A 250 -4.70 10.98 -13.86
CA LEU A 250 -5.47 9.74 -14.01
C LEU A 250 -5.59 9.00 -12.67
N LEU A 251 -4.46 8.69 -12.01
CA LEU A 251 -4.46 7.92 -10.76
C LEU A 251 -5.24 8.66 -9.64
N TYR A 252 -5.12 9.98 -9.58
CA TYR A 252 -5.82 10.78 -8.56
C TYR A 252 -7.34 10.86 -8.81
N GLU A 253 -7.78 10.90 -10.08
CA GLU A 253 -9.20 10.76 -10.45
C GLU A 253 -9.75 9.35 -10.17
N TRP A 254 -8.91 8.32 -10.24
CA TRP A 254 -9.20 6.94 -9.81
C TRP A 254 -9.10 6.72 -8.30
N GLY A 255 -8.93 7.79 -7.52
CA GLY A 255 -9.06 7.75 -6.07
C GLY A 255 -7.75 7.64 -5.29
N ALA A 256 -6.60 7.54 -5.96
CA ALA A 256 -5.31 7.30 -5.32
C ALA A 256 -5.04 8.17 -4.09
N SER A 257 -4.43 7.56 -3.08
CA SER A 257 -3.86 8.24 -1.93
C SER A 257 -2.44 8.72 -2.25
N LEU A 258 -2.07 9.90 -1.74
CA LEU A 258 -0.67 10.34 -1.73
C LEU A 258 0.11 9.77 -0.53
N GLU A 259 -0.56 9.02 0.35
CA GLU A 259 0.08 8.33 1.46
C GLU A 259 1.16 7.36 0.97
N HIS A 260 2.28 7.34 1.68
CA HIS A 260 3.32 6.33 1.49
C HIS A 260 3.73 5.77 2.85
N HIS A 261 4.42 4.64 2.80
CA HIS A 261 4.95 3.98 3.97
C HIS A 261 6.49 3.84 3.93
N VAL A 262 7.17 4.68 3.14
CA VAL A 262 8.63 4.79 3.15
C VAL A 262 9.09 5.22 4.56
N PRO A 263 9.96 4.44 5.24
CA PRO A 263 10.40 4.78 6.58
C PRO A 263 11.60 5.73 6.60
N GLY A 264 11.88 6.32 7.77
CA GLY A 264 13.10 7.07 8.05
C GLY A 264 13.24 8.38 7.27
N GLU A 265 14.50 8.77 7.01
CA GLU A 265 14.81 10.05 6.35
C GLU A 265 14.26 10.16 4.92
N ASP A 266 14.16 9.05 4.19
CA ASP A 266 13.59 9.05 2.84
C ASP A 266 12.06 9.24 2.85
N GLY A 267 11.37 8.73 3.89
CA GLY A 267 9.97 9.06 4.15
C GLY A 267 9.78 10.55 4.40
N ALA A 268 10.59 11.14 5.30
CA ALA A 268 10.51 12.57 5.61
C ALA A 268 10.78 13.47 4.38
N LYS A 269 11.63 13.05 3.43
CA LYS A 269 11.83 13.76 2.15
C LYS A 269 10.57 13.70 1.28
N TRP A 270 9.89 12.56 1.23
CA TRP A 270 8.62 12.41 0.52
C TRP A 270 7.50 13.25 1.15
N ASP A 271 7.37 13.26 2.47
CA ASP A 271 6.39 14.11 3.19
C ASP A 271 6.53 15.59 2.78
N ILE A 272 7.76 16.11 2.79
CA ILE A 272 8.08 17.50 2.39
C ILE A 272 7.72 17.75 0.92
N ASN A 273 8.09 16.84 0.02
CA ASN A 273 7.83 16.96 -1.41
C ASN A 273 6.31 16.94 -1.70
N LEU A 274 5.57 16.04 -1.06
CA LEU A 274 4.12 15.90 -1.24
C LEU A 274 3.35 17.10 -0.66
N GLN A 275 3.76 17.63 0.49
CA GLN A 275 3.19 18.86 1.04
C GLN A 275 3.32 20.06 0.08
N SER A 276 4.32 20.10 -0.80
CA SER A 276 4.41 21.17 -1.81
C SER A 276 3.28 21.14 -2.87
N LEU A 277 2.57 20.02 -3.00
CA LEU A 277 1.52 19.82 -4.01
C LEU A 277 0.18 20.41 -3.55
N SER A 278 -0.44 21.22 -4.42
CA SER A 278 -1.76 21.82 -4.15
C SER A 278 -2.89 20.80 -3.94
N MET A 279 -2.75 19.58 -4.46
CA MET A 279 -3.67 18.44 -4.26
C MET A 279 -3.52 17.79 -2.87
N PHE A 280 -2.35 17.86 -2.23
CA PHE A 280 -2.11 17.21 -0.93
C PHE A 280 -2.96 17.84 0.18
N HIS A 281 -3.11 19.16 0.13
CA HIS A 281 -3.83 19.95 1.12
C HIS A 281 -5.32 20.16 0.80
N ASN A 282 -5.86 19.52 -0.23
CA ASN A 282 -7.23 19.75 -0.67
C ASN A 282 -7.90 18.47 -1.18
N GLU A 283 -9.01 18.09 -0.53
CA GLU A 283 -9.76 16.88 -0.85
C GLU A 283 -10.21 16.77 -2.32
N PHE A 284 -10.48 17.91 -2.97
CA PHE A 284 -11.12 17.90 -4.30
C PHE A 284 -10.17 18.23 -5.47
N ILE A 285 -9.12 19.03 -5.27
CA ILE A 285 -8.22 19.45 -6.37
C ILE A 285 -7.65 18.22 -7.10
N LYS A 286 -7.83 18.19 -8.42
CA LYS A 286 -7.49 17.09 -9.35
C LYS A 286 -8.26 15.79 -9.16
N ARG A 287 -9.24 15.70 -8.27
CA ARG A 287 -10.15 14.54 -8.18
C ARG A 287 -11.36 14.69 -9.11
N ARG A 288 -11.97 13.55 -9.39
CA ARG A 288 -13.35 13.46 -9.89
C ARG A 288 -14.32 13.68 -8.72
N CYS A 289 -15.31 14.53 -8.94
CA CYS A 289 -16.33 14.90 -7.96
C CYS A 289 -17.72 14.89 -8.62
N GLU A 290 -18.74 14.74 -7.80
CA GLU A 290 -20.14 14.96 -8.16
C GLU A 290 -20.57 16.38 -7.75
N ILE A 291 -21.31 17.05 -8.63
CA ILE A 291 -21.90 18.36 -8.36
C ILE A 291 -23.17 18.18 -7.51
N VAL A 292 -23.20 18.80 -6.34
CA VAL A 292 -24.32 18.76 -5.40
C VAL A 292 -24.83 20.18 -5.08
N ASN A 293 -26.08 20.30 -4.62
CA ASN A 293 -26.64 21.53 -4.04
C ASN A 293 -26.53 22.82 -4.89
N LEU A 294 -26.34 22.72 -6.22
CA LEU A 294 -26.05 23.87 -7.09
C LEU A 294 -27.33 24.61 -7.51
N ASN A 295 -27.88 25.42 -6.59
CA ASN A 295 -29.17 26.09 -6.75
C ASN A 295 -29.34 26.91 -8.03
N GLN A 296 -28.27 27.50 -8.59
CA GLN A 296 -28.31 28.31 -9.80
C GLN A 296 -28.36 27.49 -11.11
N ARG A 297 -27.94 26.22 -11.07
CA ARG A 297 -27.85 25.29 -12.22
C ARG A 297 -28.24 23.88 -11.75
N LYS A 298 -29.54 23.69 -11.48
CA LYS A 298 -30.10 22.42 -10.98
C LYS A 298 -29.95 21.28 -11.99
N ASP A 299 -29.84 21.62 -13.28
CA ASP A 299 -29.53 20.74 -14.40
C ASP A 299 -28.18 20.02 -14.29
N LEU A 300 -27.25 20.56 -13.49
CA LEU A 300 -25.92 20.00 -13.29
C LEU A 300 -25.81 19.13 -12.02
N ILE A 301 -26.84 19.05 -11.18
CA ILE A 301 -26.80 18.27 -9.95
C ILE A 301 -26.76 16.77 -10.30
N GLY A 302 -25.83 16.03 -9.69
CA GLY A 302 -25.56 14.62 -10.00
C GLY A 302 -24.58 14.40 -11.16
N GLN A 303 -24.25 15.44 -11.94
CA GLN A 303 -23.21 15.35 -12.96
C GLN A 303 -21.81 15.31 -12.34
N THR A 304 -20.89 14.66 -13.02
CA THR A 304 -19.49 14.54 -12.62
C THR A 304 -18.63 15.65 -13.23
N CYS A 305 -17.61 16.06 -12.49
CA CYS A 305 -16.64 17.07 -12.91
C CYS A 305 -15.26 16.77 -12.34
N THR A 306 -14.21 17.27 -12.99
CA THR A 306 -12.86 17.33 -12.42
C THR A 306 -12.58 18.73 -11.89
N VAL A 307 -11.87 18.81 -10.75
CA VAL A 307 -11.57 20.09 -10.10
C VAL A 307 -10.17 20.55 -10.48
N GLU A 308 -10.06 21.69 -11.15
CA GLU A 308 -8.76 22.18 -11.60
C GLU A 308 -7.95 22.82 -10.48
N LYS A 309 -8.60 23.70 -9.70
CA LYS A 309 -7.97 24.50 -8.64
C LYS A 309 -9.00 25.18 -7.74
N TYR A 310 -8.56 25.52 -6.54
CA TYR A 310 -9.27 26.40 -5.61
C TYR A 310 -8.87 27.87 -5.81
N ILE A 311 -9.84 28.79 -5.76
CA ILE A 311 -9.63 30.24 -5.93
C ILE A 311 -9.94 30.94 -4.60
N ALA A 312 -8.94 31.05 -3.73
CA ALA A 312 -9.08 31.58 -2.37
C ALA A 312 -9.78 32.96 -2.29
N LYS A 313 -9.48 33.89 -3.21
CA LYS A 313 -10.12 35.23 -3.25
C LYS A 313 -11.62 35.21 -3.50
N LYS A 314 -12.18 34.11 -4.03
CA LYS A 314 -13.60 33.94 -4.33
C LYS A 314 -14.28 32.90 -3.45
N ASP A 315 -13.51 32.18 -2.63
CA ASP A 315 -13.95 30.98 -1.90
C ASP A 315 -14.67 29.93 -2.78
N ARG A 316 -14.13 29.68 -3.98
CA ARG A 316 -14.75 28.80 -4.98
C ARG A 316 -13.74 27.92 -5.71
N TYR A 317 -14.18 26.73 -6.09
CA TYR A 317 -13.45 25.82 -6.97
C TYR A 317 -13.72 26.15 -8.43
N LYS A 318 -12.70 26.03 -9.30
CA LYS A 318 -12.87 25.94 -10.76
C LYS A 318 -13.01 24.48 -11.13
N VAL A 319 -14.12 24.14 -11.76
CA VAL A 319 -14.47 22.77 -12.14
C VAL A 319 -14.81 22.71 -13.63
N THR A 320 -14.60 21.55 -14.22
CA THR A 320 -14.93 21.25 -15.62
C THR A 320 -15.73 19.96 -15.67
N THR A 321 -16.93 19.99 -16.24
CA THR A 321 -17.82 18.82 -16.32
C THR A 321 -17.22 17.73 -17.19
N GLU A 322 -17.45 16.47 -16.81
CA GLU A 322 -16.87 15.30 -17.44
C GLU A 322 -17.28 15.13 -18.91
N HIS A 323 -18.58 15.22 -19.21
CA HIS A 323 -19.13 14.92 -20.54
C HIS A 323 -19.33 16.17 -21.41
N ALA A 324 -19.87 17.25 -20.84
CA ALA A 324 -20.13 18.49 -21.58
C ALA A 324 -18.92 19.43 -21.70
N HIS A 325 -17.83 19.16 -20.98
CA HIS A 325 -16.63 20.01 -20.86
C HIS A 325 -16.92 21.50 -20.53
N GLU A 326 -18.06 21.80 -19.91
CA GLU A 326 -18.41 23.14 -19.40
C GLU A 326 -17.54 23.48 -18.19
N THR A 327 -16.88 24.64 -18.22
CA THR A 327 -15.98 25.10 -17.15
C THR A 327 -16.60 26.28 -16.38
N PHE A 328 -16.78 26.15 -15.06
CA PHE A 328 -17.36 27.20 -14.23
C PHE A 328 -16.83 27.17 -12.79
N LEU A 329 -17.41 28.02 -11.93
CA LEU A 329 -17.08 28.10 -10.51
C LEU A 329 -18.21 27.52 -9.65
N VAL A 330 -17.85 26.78 -8.60
CA VAL A 330 -18.78 26.21 -7.59
C VAL A 330 -18.31 26.55 -6.17
N GLY A 331 -19.23 26.58 -5.20
CA GLY A 331 -18.89 26.74 -3.78
C GLY A 331 -18.25 25.47 -3.21
N ARG A 332 -17.83 25.51 -1.93
CA ARG A 332 -17.28 24.31 -1.26
C ARG A 332 -18.34 23.23 -1.08
N ASP A 333 -19.53 23.62 -0.63
CA ASP A 333 -20.65 22.72 -0.34
C ASP A 333 -21.39 22.22 -1.60
N ASN A 334 -20.80 22.49 -2.78
CA ASN A 334 -21.31 22.08 -4.08
C ASN A 334 -20.58 20.87 -4.69
N LEU A 335 -19.61 20.29 -3.97
CA LEU A 335 -18.84 19.14 -4.44
C LEU A 335 -18.88 18.00 -3.41
N LYS A 336 -18.95 16.78 -3.93
CA LYS A 336 -18.75 15.55 -3.18
C LYS A 336 -17.72 14.70 -3.93
N ARG A 337 -16.72 14.16 -3.24
CA ARG A 337 -15.75 13.23 -3.85
C ARG A 337 -16.48 12.02 -4.44
N ARG A 338 -16.16 11.70 -5.71
CA ARG A 338 -16.71 10.55 -6.45
C ARG A 338 -15.64 10.10 -7.44
N ASP A 339 -14.69 9.33 -6.94
CA ASP A 339 -13.58 8.82 -7.74
C ASP A 339 -14.08 7.86 -8.84
N ARG A 340 -13.21 7.53 -9.80
CA ARG A 340 -13.47 6.52 -10.82
C ARG A 340 -13.38 5.12 -10.21
N THR A 341 -14.23 4.23 -10.68
CA THR A 341 -14.17 2.79 -10.36
C THR A 341 -14.25 1.99 -11.67
N PRO A 342 -13.99 0.66 -11.65
CA PRO A 342 -14.24 -0.19 -12.82
C PRO A 342 -15.69 -0.13 -13.32
N ASP A 343 -16.65 0.26 -12.46
CA ASP A 343 -18.08 0.32 -12.76
C ASP A 343 -18.54 1.73 -13.18
N ASP A 344 -17.96 2.78 -12.61
CA ASP A 344 -18.22 4.20 -12.91
C ASP A 344 -16.92 4.91 -13.34
N PRO A 345 -16.29 4.51 -14.46
CA PRO A 345 -15.04 5.12 -14.91
C PRO A 345 -15.24 6.49 -15.58
N GLY A 346 -16.46 6.84 -16.02
CA GLY A 346 -16.79 8.11 -16.71
C GLY A 346 -16.31 8.19 -18.17
N TYR A 347 -15.51 7.23 -18.62
CA TYR A 347 -15.08 6.99 -19.99
C TYR A 347 -14.65 5.52 -20.08
N TYR A 348 -14.38 4.98 -21.27
CA TYR A 348 -13.82 3.63 -21.39
C TYR A 348 -12.69 3.58 -22.41
N VAL A 349 -11.61 2.84 -22.13
CA VAL A 349 -10.52 2.58 -23.09
C VAL A 349 -10.59 1.12 -23.55
N THR A 350 -10.50 0.87 -24.85
CA THR A 350 -10.20 -0.46 -25.41
C THR A 350 -8.86 -0.43 -26.14
N PHE A 351 -8.29 -1.62 -26.39
CA PHE A 351 -7.10 -1.79 -27.22
C PHE A 351 -7.42 -2.81 -28.31
N GLU A 352 -7.48 -2.34 -29.56
CA GLU A 352 -8.00 -3.10 -30.70
C GLU A 352 -7.10 -2.85 -31.92
N GLY A 353 -6.65 -3.90 -32.58
CA GLY A 353 -5.83 -3.78 -33.80
C GLY A 353 -4.46 -3.11 -33.58
N GLY A 354 -3.95 -3.09 -32.35
CA GLY A 354 -2.70 -2.43 -31.97
C GLY A 354 -2.83 -0.97 -31.53
N GLU A 355 -4.05 -0.42 -31.49
CA GLU A 355 -4.31 0.98 -31.11
C GLU A 355 -5.24 1.09 -29.90
N TYR A 356 -5.00 2.11 -29.06
CA TYR A 356 -5.91 2.50 -27.99
C TYR A 356 -7.10 3.30 -28.54
N ARG A 357 -8.31 2.93 -28.16
CA ARG A 357 -9.55 3.66 -28.47
C ARG A 357 -10.19 4.16 -27.19
N ARG A 358 -10.45 5.47 -27.12
CA ARG A 358 -11.17 6.09 -25.99
C ARG A 358 -12.62 6.34 -26.38
N HIS A 359 -13.52 5.66 -25.68
CA HIS A 359 -14.97 5.82 -25.76
C HIS A 359 -15.39 6.89 -24.74
N THR A 360 -16.12 7.89 -25.24
CA THR A 360 -16.72 8.99 -24.47
C THR A 360 -18.24 8.92 -24.58
N PHE A 361 -18.93 9.36 -23.54
CA PHE A 361 -20.38 9.21 -23.40
C PHE A 361 -21.04 10.58 -23.21
N ALA A 362 -22.35 10.66 -23.41
CA ALA A 362 -23.13 11.87 -23.13
C ALA A 362 -23.45 12.00 -21.63
N SER A 363 -23.48 10.88 -20.88
CA SER A 363 -23.70 10.88 -19.44
C SER A 363 -22.99 9.73 -18.71
N ASN A 364 -23.03 9.76 -17.37
CA ASN A 364 -22.50 8.69 -16.53
C ASN A 364 -23.29 7.40 -16.68
N GLU A 365 -24.61 7.51 -16.80
CA GLU A 365 -25.53 6.37 -16.95
C GLU A 365 -25.22 5.60 -18.23
N GLU A 366 -25.03 6.30 -19.36
CA GLU A 366 -24.63 5.69 -20.63
C GLU A 366 -23.26 4.98 -20.55
N CYS A 367 -22.29 5.60 -19.86
CA CYS A 367 -20.98 4.99 -19.61
C CYS A 367 -21.10 3.70 -18.78
N GLN A 368 -21.91 3.72 -17.71
CA GLN A 368 -22.12 2.56 -16.85
C GLN A 368 -22.92 1.46 -17.54
N ASP A 369 -23.92 1.81 -18.35
CA ASP A 369 -24.70 0.87 -19.16
C ASP A 369 -23.79 0.15 -20.17
N PHE A 370 -22.89 0.89 -20.84
CA PHE A 370 -21.87 0.32 -21.71
C PHE A 370 -20.93 -0.65 -20.97
N VAL A 371 -20.39 -0.24 -19.82
CA VAL A 371 -19.53 -1.10 -18.98
C VAL A 371 -20.26 -2.38 -18.54
N ARG A 372 -21.52 -2.27 -18.10
CA ARG A 372 -22.34 -3.42 -17.70
C ARG A 372 -22.60 -4.36 -18.88
N SER A 373 -22.85 -3.83 -20.08
CA SER A 373 -23.05 -4.64 -21.29
C SER A 373 -21.82 -5.49 -21.64
N LEU A 374 -20.61 -4.92 -21.53
CA LEU A 374 -19.36 -5.63 -21.81
C LEU A 374 -19.15 -6.82 -20.87
N ARG A 375 -19.48 -6.68 -19.59
CA ARG A 375 -19.35 -7.78 -18.61
C ARG A 375 -20.42 -8.85 -18.79
N SER A 376 -21.65 -8.47 -19.11
CA SER A 376 -22.73 -9.44 -19.39
C SER A 376 -22.49 -10.27 -20.66
N GLY A 377 -21.53 -9.89 -21.51
CA GLY A 377 -21.07 -10.68 -22.66
C GLY A 377 -19.82 -11.53 -22.39
N GLN A 378 -19.33 -11.59 -21.15
CA GLN A 378 -18.18 -12.39 -20.72
C GLN A 378 -18.55 -13.55 -19.77
N GLU A 379 -19.83 -13.67 -19.40
CA GLU A 379 -20.44 -14.83 -18.71
C GLU A 379 -20.99 -15.85 -19.72
#